data_AF-A0A1C5EZH5-F1
#
_entry.id   AF-A0A1C5EZH5-F1
#
_cell.length_a   1.000
_cell.length_b   1.000
_cell.length_c   1.000
_cell.angle_alpha   90.00
_cell.angle_beta   90.00
_cell.angle_gamma   90.00
#
_symmetry.space_group_name_H-M   'P 1'
#
loop_
_entity.id
_entity.type
_entity.pdbx_description
1 polymer ?
#
loop_
_entity_poly.entity_id
_entity_poly.type
_entity_poly.pdbx_seq_one_letter_code
_entity_poly.pdbx_strand_id
1 'polypeptide(L)'
;MRSRSNWWSRANVRSTTILWITDEVQTGLGRTGDHFWGRQAHAEAGPPDLLTFDKGIGNGMSIGGVVARAAVMNCLDTNFTYTFGGSPVTMAAGLANLMDFLEHDIQGNARRVGGLLIERLRAVAAGLPVVREVTIGGAP
;
A
#
# COMPACT_ATOMS: atom_id res chain seq x y z
N MET A 1 -22.52 -4.39 15.28
CA MET A 1 -21.44 -3.98 14.37
C MET A 1 -20.12 -4.46 14.97
N ARG A 2 -19.41 -5.42 14.37
CA ARG A 2 -18.14 -5.91 14.94
C ARG A 2 -17.11 -4.77 14.89
N SER A 3 -16.38 -4.54 15.98
CA SER A 3 -15.27 -3.58 16.03
C SER A 3 -14.30 -3.84 14.87
N ARG A 4 -13.91 -2.79 14.13
CA ARG A 4 -12.94 -2.88 13.02
C ARG A 4 -11.55 -3.35 13.46
N SER A 5 -11.26 -3.36 14.76
CA SER A 5 -9.95 -3.67 15.34
C SER A 5 -9.46 -5.11 15.13
N ASN A 6 -10.26 -6.03 14.57
CA ASN A 6 -9.87 -7.44 14.42
C ASN A 6 -9.90 -7.99 12.98
N TRP A 7 -10.19 -7.16 11.97
CA TRP A 7 -10.32 -7.61 10.58
C TRP A 7 -9.01 -8.14 10.00
N TRP A 8 -7.89 -7.57 10.45
CA TRP A 8 -6.54 -7.91 10.01
C TRP A 8 -5.87 -8.98 10.88
N SER A 9 -6.59 -9.55 11.86
CA SER A 9 -5.97 -10.52 12.76
C SER A 9 -5.61 -11.82 12.04
N ARG A 10 -4.31 -12.15 12.07
CA ARG A 10 -3.77 -13.42 11.57
C ARG A 10 -4.32 -14.66 12.27
N ALA A 11 -5.02 -14.50 13.40
CA ALA A 11 -5.64 -15.59 14.15
C ALA A 11 -6.61 -16.41 13.29
N ASN A 12 -7.20 -15.82 12.24
CA ASN A 12 -8.09 -16.51 11.31
C ASN A 12 -7.37 -17.36 10.23
N VAL A 13 -6.04 -17.23 10.09
CA VAL A 13 -5.28 -17.81 8.96
C VAL A 13 -4.12 -18.70 9.44
N ARG A 14 -3.71 -18.63 10.71
CA ARG A 14 -2.57 -19.40 11.25
C ARG A 14 -2.78 -20.92 11.32
N SER A 15 -4.02 -21.40 11.30
CA SER A 15 -4.33 -22.84 11.36
C SER A 15 -4.67 -23.45 10.00
N THR A 16 -4.46 -22.73 8.90
CA THR A 16 -4.87 -23.16 7.56
C THR A 16 -3.75 -22.98 6.54
N THR A 17 -3.77 -23.79 5.47
CA THR A 17 -2.88 -23.75 4.29
C THR A 17 -3.09 -22.50 3.43
N ILE A 18 -3.55 -21.39 4.01
CA ILE A 18 -4.00 -20.19 3.29
C ILE A 18 -2.89 -19.15 3.32
N LEU A 19 -2.50 -18.67 2.13
CA LEU A 19 -1.56 -17.58 1.99
C LEU A 19 -2.24 -16.24 2.25
N TRP A 20 -1.60 -15.37 3.03
CA TRP A 20 -2.04 -13.99 3.20
C TRP A 20 -1.32 -13.07 2.22
N ILE A 21 -2.09 -12.46 1.32
CA ILE A 21 -1.61 -11.51 0.32
C ILE A 21 -2.12 -10.11 0.70
N THR A 22 -1.23 -9.13 0.76
CA THR A 22 -1.60 -7.72 0.90
C THR A 22 -1.48 -7.01 -0.44
N ASP A 23 -2.59 -6.45 -0.91
CA ASP A 23 -2.57 -5.62 -2.11
C ASP A 23 -2.18 -4.18 -1.74
N GLU A 24 -0.97 -3.78 -2.13
CA GLU A 24 -0.40 -2.47 -1.83
C GLU A 24 -0.29 -1.60 -3.08
N VAL A 25 -0.99 -1.95 -4.16
CA VAL A 25 -1.01 -1.15 -5.39
C VAL A 25 -1.44 0.28 -5.10
N GLN A 26 -2.40 0.49 -4.19
CA GLN A 26 -2.89 1.83 -3.82
C GLN A 26 -2.23 2.38 -2.55
N THR A 27 -2.03 1.53 -1.54
CA THR A 27 -1.66 1.93 -0.19
C THR A 27 -0.15 1.94 0.07
N GLY A 28 0.65 1.37 -0.85
CA GLY A 28 2.09 1.44 -0.81
C GLY A 28 2.66 2.81 -1.15
N LEU A 29 3.99 2.90 -1.11
CA LEU A 29 4.77 4.10 -1.43
C LEU A 29 4.29 5.33 -0.62
N GLY A 30 4.10 5.12 0.68
CA GLY A 30 3.79 6.21 1.63
C GLY A 30 2.43 6.88 1.45
N ARG A 31 1.51 6.32 0.66
CA ARG A 31 0.22 6.94 0.31
C ARG A 31 -0.57 7.41 1.53
N THR A 32 -0.57 6.61 2.60
CA THR A 32 -1.31 6.88 3.84
C THR A 32 -0.56 7.81 4.80
N GLY A 33 0.68 8.18 4.48
CA GLY A 33 1.52 9.09 5.27
C GLY A 33 2.22 8.43 6.46
N ASP A 34 1.56 7.56 7.21
CA ASP A 34 2.16 6.99 8.43
C ASP A 34 3.17 5.89 8.19
N HIS A 35 2.98 5.17 7.10
CA HIS A 35 3.76 4.02 6.75
C HIS A 35 4.08 4.01 5.27
N PHE A 36 5.20 3.37 4.93
CA PHE A 36 5.61 3.20 3.54
C PHE A 36 4.70 2.18 2.82
N TRP A 37 4.29 1.11 3.52
CA TRP A 37 3.32 0.12 3.08
C TRP A 37 2.10 0.12 4.01
N GLY A 38 0.89 0.05 3.45
CA GLY A 38 -0.37 0.07 4.20
C GLY A 38 -0.47 -1.01 5.29
N ARG A 39 0.05 -2.21 5.02
CA ARG A 39 0.08 -3.35 5.96
C ARG A 39 0.79 -3.03 7.26
N GLN A 40 1.69 -2.05 7.28
CA GLN A 40 2.41 -1.68 8.51
C GLN A 40 1.48 -1.04 9.54
N ALA A 41 0.32 -0.50 9.14
CA ALA A 41 -0.74 -0.09 10.05
C ALA A 41 -1.35 -1.27 10.85
N HIS A 42 -1.03 -2.50 10.45
CA HIS A 42 -1.50 -3.75 11.02
C HIS A 42 -0.31 -4.68 11.36
N ALA A 43 0.82 -4.09 11.78
CA ALA A 43 2.06 -4.80 12.02
C ALA A 43 1.95 -5.91 13.08
N GLU A 44 0.98 -5.83 13.99
CA GLU A 44 0.65 -6.86 14.99
C GLU A 44 0.24 -8.20 14.35
N ALA A 45 -0.27 -8.18 13.11
CA ALA A 45 -0.55 -9.39 12.35
C ALA A 45 0.72 -10.02 11.73
N GLY A 46 1.87 -9.34 11.81
CA GLY A 46 3.13 -9.77 11.21
C GLY A 46 3.20 -9.53 9.68
N PRO A 47 4.33 -9.88 9.04
CA PRO A 47 4.51 -9.65 7.60
C PRO A 47 3.68 -10.62 6.76
N PRO A 48 3.09 -10.24 5.62
CA PRO A 48 2.27 -11.13 4.79
C PRO A 48 3.10 -12.28 4.16
N ASP A 49 2.44 -13.22 3.49
CA ASP A 49 3.10 -14.22 2.64
C ASP A 49 3.56 -13.58 1.33
N LEU A 50 2.73 -12.70 0.77
CA LEU A 50 2.98 -11.95 -0.47
C LEU A 50 2.45 -10.52 -0.36
N LEU A 51 3.06 -9.61 -1.10
CA LEU A 51 2.67 -8.21 -1.26
C LEU A 51 2.71 -7.86 -2.73
N THR A 52 1.65 -7.24 -3.25
CA THR A 52 1.62 -6.71 -4.63
C THR A 52 1.83 -5.20 -4.63
N PHE A 53 2.51 -4.67 -5.65
CA PHE A 53 2.74 -3.23 -5.80
C PHE A 53 2.68 -2.81 -7.28
N ASP A 54 2.27 -1.57 -7.54
CA ASP A 54 2.20 -0.93 -8.87
C ASP A 54 2.04 0.60 -8.64
N LYS A 55 1.44 1.35 -9.58
CA LYS A 55 1.05 2.76 -9.50
C LYS A 55 2.17 3.68 -9.02
N GLY A 56 2.22 3.95 -7.72
CA GLY A 56 3.14 4.90 -7.10
C GLY A 56 4.61 4.59 -7.37
N ILE A 57 4.96 3.32 -7.59
CA ILE A 57 6.35 2.92 -7.89
C ILE A 57 6.81 3.40 -9.26
N GLY A 58 5.93 3.37 -10.26
CA GLY A 58 6.23 3.74 -11.64
C GLY A 58 5.87 5.18 -11.98
N ASN A 59 4.97 5.80 -11.21
CA ASN A 59 4.57 7.21 -11.31
C ASN A 59 4.38 7.70 -12.75
N GLY A 60 3.65 6.92 -13.56
CA GLY A 60 3.44 7.17 -15.00
C GLY A 60 4.08 6.12 -15.92
N MET A 61 5.01 5.32 -15.41
CA MET A 61 5.62 4.18 -16.11
C MET A 61 4.96 2.86 -15.70
N SER A 62 4.87 1.92 -16.64
CA SER A 62 4.32 0.58 -16.39
C SER A 62 5.30 -0.27 -15.56
N ILE A 63 5.08 -0.31 -14.24
CA ILE A 63 5.88 -1.07 -13.28
C ILE A 63 4.96 -1.65 -12.22
N GLY A 64 4.85 -2.98 -12.19
CA GLY A 64 4.19 -3.69 -11.10
C GLY A 64 4.99 -4.93 -10.73
N GLY A 65 4.74 -5.45 -9.53
CA GLY A 65 5.44 -6.62 -9.04
C GLY A 65 4.84 -7.25 -7.80
N VAL A 66 5.44 -8.38 -7.44
CA VAL A 66 5.09 -9.14 -6.24
C VAL A 66 6.36 -9.33 -5.42
N VAL A 67 6.28 -9.05 -4.13
CA VAL A 67 7.30 -9.42 -3.14
C VAL A 67 6.73 -10.52 -2.27
N ALA A 68 7.44 -11.62 -2.12
CA ALA A 68 6.97 -12.76 -1.34
C ALA A 68 8.12 -13.48 -0.63
N ARG A 69 7.79 -14.28 0.37
CA ARG A 69 8.79 -15.12 1.05
C ARG A 69 9.43 -16.10 0.07
N ALA A 70 10.71 -16.37 0.24
CA ALA A 70 11.45 -17.32 -0.59
C ALA A 70 10.76 -18.70 -0.65
N ALA A 71 10.25 -19.21 0.47
CA ALA A 71 9.53 -20.49 0.50
C ALA A 71 8.25 -20.51 -0.38
N VAL A 72 7.66 -19.35 -0.67
CA VAL A 72 6.50 -19.23 -1.57
C VAL A 72 6.96 -19.01 -3.01
N MET A 73 8.00 -18.20 -3.26
CA MET A 73 8.49 -17.99 -4.63
C MET A 73 9.20 -19.21 -5.21
N ASN A 74 9.92 -19.95 -4.38
CA ASN A 74 10.72 -21.11 -4.79
C ASN A 74 9.87 -22.39 -4.95
N CYS A 75 8.57 -22.36 -4.64
CA CYS A 75 7.70 -23.51 -4.91
C CYS A 75 7.22 -23.55 -6.37
N LEU A 76 7.46 -22.49 -7.14
CA LEU A 76 7.12 -22.43 -8.55
C LEU A 76 8.23 -23.11 -9.36
N ASP A 77 7.90 -24.20 -10.04
CA ASP A 77 8.82 -24.92 -10.93
C ASP A 77 8.98 -24.25 -12.31
N THR A 78 8.32 -23.11 -12.50
CA THR A 78 8.24 -22.38 -13.78
C THR A 78 8.46 -20.89 -13.57
N ASN A 79 9.18 -20.29 -14.51
CA ASN A 79 9.37 -18.85 -14.57
C ASN A 79 8.23 -18.20 -15.36
N PHE A 80 7.57 -17.24 -14.73
CA PHE A 80 6.68 -16.33 -15.44
C PHE A 80 7.49 -15.19 -16.03
N THR A 81 7.40 -15.02 -17.34
CA THR A 81 8.06 -13.92 -18.05
C THR A 81 7.02 -13.09 -18.77
N TYR A 82 7.26 -11.78 -18.82
CA TYR A 82 6.39 -10.82 -19.49
C TYR A 82 7.25 -10.05 -20.47
N THR A 83 6.77 -9.84 -21.70
CA THR A 83 7.51 -9.13 -22.76
C THR A 83 8.04 -7.77 -22.32
N PHE A 84 7.29 -7.06 -21.48
CA PHE A 84 7.65 -5.74 -20.95
C PHE A 84 8.05 -5.76 -19.47
N GLY A 85 8.02 -6.94 -18.83
CA GLY A 85 8.37 -7.09 -17.41
C GLY A 85 9.86 -6.86 -17.20
N GLY A 86 10.22 -5.94 -16.29
CA GLY A 86 11.62 -5.64 -15.98
C GLY A 86 12.36 -4.89 -17.09
N SER A 87 11.65 -4.19 -18.00
CA SER A 87 12.29 -3.34 -19.01
C SER A 87 13.30 -2.37 -18.37
N PRO A 88 14.54 -2.26 -18.86
CA PRO A 88 15.54 -1.36 -18.28
C PRO A 88 15.08 0.09 -18.21
N VAL A 89 14.27 0.54 -19.17
CA VAL A 89 13.72 1.91 -19.20
C VAL A 89 12.72 2.12 -18.07
N THR A 90 11.79 1.18 -17.86
CA THR A 90 10.81 1.33 -16.77
C THR A 90 11.50 1.17 -15.42
N MET A 91 12.45 0.24 -15.27
CA MET A 91 13.22 0.07 -14.04
C MET A 91 14.05 1.31 -13.67
N ALA A 92 14.70 1.95 -14.64
CA ALA A 92 15.45 3.19 -14.40
C ALA A 92 14.53 4.33 -13.93
N ALA A 93 13.36 4.49 -14.57
CA ALA A 93 12.38 5.49 -14.16
C ALA A 93 11.80 5.21 -12.77
N GLY A 94 11.49 3.95 -12.45
CA GLY A 94 11.02 3.55 -11.13
C GLY A 94 12.07 3.80 -10.03
N LEU A 95 13.34 3.52 -10.32
CA LEU A 95 14.43 3.82 -9.39
C LEU A 95 14.57 5.33 -9.17
N ALA A 96 14.58 6.13 -10.23
CA ALA A 96 14.65 7.59 -10.13
C ALA A 96 13.47 8.15 -9.31
N ASN A 97 12.25 7.66 -9.56
CA ASN A 97 11.06 8.04 -8.81
C ASN A 97 11.16 7.65 -7.32
N LEU A 98 11.68 6.46 -7.00
CA LEU A 98 11.87 6.05 -5.61
C LEU A 98 12.94 6.89 -4.90
N MET A 99 14.03 7.23 -5.58
CA MET A 99 15.06 8.10 -5.02
C MET A 99 14.51 9.50 -4.73
N ASP A 100 13.82 10.09 -5.71
CA ASP A 100 13.14 11.39 -5.55
C ASP A 100 12.12 11.37 -4.41
N PHE A 101 11.33 10.30 -4.32
CA PHE A 101 10.35 10.09 -3.25
C PHE A 101 10.99 10.14 -1.86
N LEU A 102 12.13 9.46 -1.69
CA LEU A 102 12.85 9.38 -0.43
C LEU A 102 13.57 10.69 -0.10
N GLU A 103 14.18 11.33 -1.10
CA GLU A 103 14.91 12.59 -0.94
C GLU A 103 14.00 13.75 -0.51
N HIS A 104 12.78 13.81 -1.06
CA HIS A 104 11.84 14.91 -0.81
C HIS A 104 10.80 14.63 0.28
N ASP A 105 10.95 13.54 1.05
CA ASP A 105 10.00 13.12 2.09
C ASP A 105 8.54 13.16 1.62
N ILE A 106 8.27 12.54 0.47
CA ILE A 106 6.93 12.55 -0.13
C ILE A 106 5.91 11.87 0.80
N GLN A 107 6.33 10.87 1.58
CA GLN A 107 5.51 10.26 2.62
C GLN A 107 5.12 11.27 3.72
N GLY A 108 6.08 12.02 4.27
CA GLY A 108 5.79 13.05 5.28
C GLY A 108 4.92 14.17 4.73
N ASN A 109 5.09 14.53 3.45
CA ASN A 109 4.19 15.45 2.77
C ASN A 109 2.76 14.90 2.66
N ALA A 110 2.59 13.62 2.31
CA ALA A 110 1.29 12.97 2.27
C ALA A 110 0.61 13.01 3.64
N ARG A 111 1.35 12.77 4.74
CA ARG A 111 0.82 12.89 6.11
C ARG A 111 0.33 14.32 6.41
N ARG A 112 1.17 15.34 6.19
CA ARG A 112 0.81 16.75 6.48
C ARG A 112 -0.38 17.24 5.64
N VAL A 113 -0.30 17.06 4.32
CA VAL A 113 -1.31 17.60 3.40
C VAL A 113 -2.61 16.79 3.50
N GLY A 114 -2.50 15.47 3.70
CA GLY A 114 -3.64 14.60 3.96
C GLY A 114 -4.41 15.00 5.22
N GLY A 115 -3.69 15.27 6.32
CA GLY A 115 -4.27 15.78 7.57
C GLY A 115 -5.01 17.10 7.38
N LEU A 116 -4.40 18.07 6.70
CA LEU A 116 -5.06 19.33 6.38
C LEU A 116 -6.31 19.11 5.51
N LEU A 117 -6.23 18.24 4.50
CA LEU A 117 -7.35 17.97 3.60
C LEU A 117 -8.54 17.37 4.35
N ILE A 118 -8.32 16.36 5.20
CA ILE A 118 -9.42 15.71 5.93
C ILE A 118 -10.05 16.66 6.96
N GLU A 119 -9.26 17.48 7.65
CA GLU A 119 -9.74 18.50 8.57
C GLU A 119 -10.70 19.46 7.85
N ARG A 120 -10.27 20.01 6.71
CA ARG A 120 -11.05 20.99 5.93
C ARG A 120 -12.30 20.37 5.31
N LEU A 121 -12.21 19.16 4.77
CA LEU A 121 -13.37 18.45 4.22
C LEU A 121 -14.41 18.16 5.29
N ARG A 122 -13.99 17.76 6.50
CA ARG A 122 -14.91 17.56 7.63
C ARG A 122 -15.57 18.85 8.09
N ALA A 123 -14.83 19.95 8.15
CA ALA A 123 -15.39 21.26 8.51
C ALA A 123 -16.47 21.72 7.53
N VAL A 124 -16.26 21.54 6.22
CA VAL A 124 -17.26 21.84 5.19
C VAL A 124 -18.46 20.89 5.27
N ALA A 125 -18.21 19.58 5.41
CA ALA A 125 -19.25 18.57 5.48
C ALA A 125 -20.20 18.74 6.68
N ALA A 126 -19.72 19.29 7.80
CA ALA A 126 -20.54 19.54 8.99
C ALA A 126 -21.75 20.46 8.72
N GLY A 127 -21.67 21.33 7.71
CA GLY A 127 -22.76 22.20 7.28
C GLY A 127 -23.66 21.64 6.19
N LEU A 128 -23.42 20.41 5.72
CA LEU A 128 -24.07 19.84 4.54
C LEU A 128 -24.79 18.53 4.89
N PRO A 129 -26.12 18.56 5.13
CA PRO A 129 -26.91 17.37 5.46
C PRO A 129 -26.87 16.26 4.39
N VAL A 130 -26.52 16.61 3.15
CA VAL A 130 -26.33 15.66 2.04
C VAL A 130 -25.06 14.82 2.18
N VAL A 131 -24.08 15.28 2.96
CA VAL A 131 -22.81 14.57 3.18
C VAL A 131 -22.93 13.70 4.42
N ARG A 132 -22.94 12.37 4.21
CA ARG A 132 -23.05 11.40 5.31
C ARG A 132 -21.76 11.25 6.11
N GLU A 133 -20.62 11.09 5.45
CA GLU A 133 -19.35 10.77 6.10
C GLU A 133 -18.18 11.21 5.22
N VAL A 134 -17.11 11.70 5.84
CA VAL A 134 -15.83 11.95 5.19
C VAL A 134 -14.78 11.06 5.81
N THR A 135 -14.20 10.17 5.00
CA THR A 135 -13.20 9.18 5.44
C THR A 135 -11.92 9.30 4.64
N ILE A 136 -10.81 8.93 5.27
CA ILE A 136 -9.50 8.78 4.66
C ILE A 136 -8.87 7.47 5.18
N GLY A 137 -8.06 6.80 4.37
CA GLY A 137 -7.24 5.67 4.79
C GLY A 137 -5.86 6.15 5.24
N GLY A 138 -5.41 5.75 6.43
CA GLY A 138 -4.25 6.33 7.14
C GLY A 138 -4.68 6.97 8.46
N ALA A 139 -3.76 7.41 9.31
CA ALA A 139 -4.14 8.09 10.56
C ALA A 139 -4.92 9.38 10.28
N PRO A 140 -5.87 9.74 11.17
CA PRO A 140 -6.51 11.04 11.17
C PRO A 140 -5.54 12.18 11.51
#